data_AF-A0A3D0GXK5-F1
#
_entry.id   AF-A0A3D0GXK5-F1
#
_cell.length_a   1.000
_cell.length_b   1.000
_cell.length_c   1.000
_cell.angle_alpha   90.00
_cell.angle_beta   90.00
_cell.angle_gamma   90.00
#
_symmetry.space_group_name_H-M   'P 1'
#
loop_
_entity.id
_entity.type
_entity.pdbx_description
1 polymer ?
#
loop_
_entity_poly.entity_id
_entity_poly.type
_entity_poly.pdbx_seq_one_letter_code
_entity_poly.pdbx_strand_id
1 'polypeptide(L)'
;MSEEHVIEYCSPTLAGLKTGNLFSAKYDQSRDIMNRIENLDSMLAKKGVRVIPVKTSKNRVLVYVYRPDFLERDLKVPEALAILRDKGYVCGEDSDYLDQLIRHLQCDKTFPHEIGLFLGYPPSDVRGFISVGEDPFLLAKCRKRSSPTEINAP
;
A
#
# COMPACT_ATOMS: atom_id res chain seq x y z
N MET A 1 7.06 15.22 -9.13
CA MET A 1 5.66 14.76 -9.09
C MET A 1 4.77 15.79 -9.74
N SER A 2 4.38 15.57 -11.00
CA SER A 2 3.34 16.39 -11.64
C SER A 2 1.96 15.97 -11.14
N GLU A 3 0.99 16.89 -11.18
CA GLU A 3 -0.40 16.62 -10.78
C GLU A 3 -1.02 15.46 -11.58
N GLU A 4 -0.56 15.23 -12.82
CA GLU A 4 -1.03 14.13 -13.67
C GLU A 4 -0.76 12.75 -13.07
N HIS A 5 0.36 12.54 -12.39
CA HIS A 5 0.69 11.24 -11.78
C HIS A 5 -0.23 10.90 -10.59
N VAL A 6 -0.68 11.91 -9.84
CA VAL A 6 -1.63 11.70 -8.74
C VAL A 6 -3.01 11.34 -9.30
N ILE A 7 -3.43 11.99 -10.39
CA ILE A 7 -4.70 11.70 -11.06
C ILE A 7 -4.68 10.30 -11.67
N GLU A 8 -3.61 9.91 -12.36
CA GLU A 8 -3.52 8.60 -13.04
C GLU A 8 -3.48 7.43 -12.05
N TYR A 9 -2.71 7.52 -10.97
CA TYR A 9 -2.60 6.43 -9.99
C TYR A 9 -3.67 6.44 -8.91
N CYS A 10 -4.31 7.60 -8.63
CA CYS A 10 -5.31 7.73 -7.57
C CYS A 10 -6.74 7.96 -8.08
N SER A 11 -6.99 7.95 -9.40
CA SER A 11 -8.37 8.13 -9.93
C SER A 11 -9.41 7.22 -9.26
N PRO A 12 -9.13 5.94 -8.92
CA PRO A 12 -10.14 5.09 -8.27
C PRO A 12 -10.40 5.50 -6.82
N THR A 13 -9.37 5.94 -6.09
CA THR A 13 -9.48 6.36 -4.68
C THR A 13 -10.13 7.74 -4.57
N LEU A 14 -9.79 8.64 -5.51
CA LEU A 14 -10.38 9.98 -5.63
C LEU A 14 -11.84 9.91 -6.11
N ALA A 15 -12.19 8.95 -6.98
CA ALA A 15 -13.57 8.67 -7.38
C ALA A 15 -14.41 7.94 -6.31
N GLY A 16 -13.80 7.56 -5.17
CA GLY A 16 -14.50 6.89 -4.07
C GLY A 16 -14.74 5.39 -4.27
N LEU A 17 -14.03 4.77 -5.21
CA LEU A 17 -14.19 3.36 -5.58
C LEU A 17 -13.31 2.40 -4.76
N LYS A 18 -12.35 2.91 -3.97
CA LYS A 18 -11.44 2.10 -3.13
C LYS A 18 -11.21 2.72 -1.74
N THR A 19 -11.09 1.87 -0.72
CA THR A 19 -10.75 2.23 0.67
C THR A 19 -9.41 2.94 0.78
N GLY A 20 -8.40 2.41 0.09
CA GLY A 20 -7.07 2.99 0.05
C GLY A 20 -6.30 2.63 -1.21
N ASN A 21 -5.19 3.31 -1.43
CA ASN A 21 -4.28 3.09 -2.54
C ASN A 21 -2.86 3.45 -2.15
N LEU A 22 -1.92 2.71 -2.71
CA LEU A 22 -0.51 2.83 -2.45
C LEU A 22 0.22 3.04 -3.76
N PHE A 23 1.01 4.11 -3.85
CA PHE A 23 1.81 4.39 -5.03
C PHE A 23 3.20 4.86 -4.66
N SER A 24 4.16 4.56 -5.52
CA SER A 24 5.54 5.03 -5.38
C SER A 24 5.78 6.22 -6.27
N ALA A 25 6.16 7.34 -5.65
CA ALA A 25 6.50 8.58 -6.30
C ALA A 25 8.02 8.78 -6.32
N LYS A 26 8.60 8.97 -7.51
CA LYS A 26 9.98 9.48 -7.68
C LYS A 26 10.11 10.95 -7.27
N TYR A 27 11.21 11.31 -6.63
CA TYR A 27 11.52 12.69 -6.29
C TYR A 27 13.03 12.94 -6.35
N ASP A 28 13.41 14.19 -6.67
CA ASP A 28 14.81 14.60 -6.79
C ASP A 28 15.36 15.21 -5.49
N GLN A 29 14.49 15.82 -4.67
CA GLN A 29 14.83 16.34 -3.34
C GLN A 29 13.76 15.97 -2.30
N SER A 30 14.18 15.44 -1.14
CA SER A 30 13.29 14.91 -0.11
C SER A 30 12.44 15.99 0.59
N ARG A 31 12.94 17.22 0.65
CA ARG A 31 12.26 18.32 1.33
C ARG A 31 11.04 18.82 0.53
N ASP A 32 11.15 18.84 -0.79
CA ASP A 32 10.07 19.26 -1.69
C ASP A 32 8.93 18.25 -1.76
N ILE A 33 9.23 16.95 -1.64
CA ILE A 33 8.19 15.91 -1.74
C ILE A 33 7.33 15.85 -0.49
N MET A 34 7.90 16.04 0.71
CA MET A 34 7.13 16.05 1.96
C MET A 34 6.14 17.23 1.98
N ASN A 35 6.60 18.42 1.62
CA ASN A 35 5.74 19.61 1.50
C ASN A 35 4.60 19.39 0.48
N ARG A 36 4.87 18.72 -0.65
CA ARG A 36 3.83 18.38 -1.62
C ARG A 36 2.81 17.40 -1.06
N ILE A 37 3.27 16.38 -0.32
CA ILE A 37 2.39 15.40 0.33
C ILE A 37 1.52 16.07 1.40
N GLU A 38 2.08 16.95 2.23
CA GLU A 38 1.33 17.70 3.26
C GLU A 38 0.27 18.62 2.64
N ASN A 39 0.61 19.29 1.53
CA ASN A 39 -0.36 20.09 0.78
C ASN A 39 -1.48 19.22 0.19
N LEU A 40 -1.14 18.06 -0.38
CA LEU A 40 -2.12 17.10 -0.90
C LEU A 40 -3.01 16.54 0.22
N ASP A 41 -2.46 16.17 1.39
CA ASP A 41 -3.22 15.72 2.56
C ASP A 41 -4.18 16.82 3.00
N SER A 42 -3.72 18.06 3.13
CA SER A 42 -4.55 19.20 3.53
C SER A 42 -5.70 19.48 2.55
N MET A 43 -5.46 19.32 1.25
CA MET A 43 -6.49 19.50 0.23
C MET A 43 -7.52 18.37 0.24
N LEU A 44 -7.08 17.12 0.43
CA LEU A 44 -7.92 15.93 0.36
C LEU A 44 -8.61 15.59 1.69
N ALA A 45 -8.07 16.05 2.82
CA ALA A 45 -8.65 15.88 4.15
C ALA A 45 -10.07 16.49 4.22
N LYS A 46 -10.29 17.61 3.53
CA LYS A 46 -11.61 18.25 3.37
C LYS A 46 -12.64 17.36 2.65
N LYS A 47 -12.19 16.31 1.97
CA LYS A 47 -13.00 15.32 1.25
C LYS A 47 -13.02 13.95 1.96
N GLY A 48 -12.56 13.88 3.21
CA GLY A 48 -12.49 12.64 4.00
C GLY A 48 -11.41 11.67 3.55
N VAL A 49 -10.38 12.15 2.84
CA VAL A 49 -9.26 11.33 2.34
C VAL A 49 -7.97 11.82 3.01
N ARG A 50 -7.18 10.90 3.53
CA ARG A 50 -5.87 11.17 4.12
C ARG A 50 -4.76 10.68 3.21
N VAL A 51 -3.65 11.39 3.20
CA VAL A 51 -2.44 11.07 2.44
C VAL A 51 -1.25 11.08 3.38
N ILE A 52 -0.55 9.97 3.49
CA ILE A 52 0.63 9.86 4.34
C ILE A 52 1.81 9.22 3.60
N PRO A 53 3.05 9.68 3.85
CA PRO A 53 4.24 8.97 3.43
C PRO A 53 4.47 7.78 4.37
N VAL A 54 4.51 6.56 3.84
CA VAL A 54 4.69 5.34 4.64
C VAL A 54 6.11 4.80 4.62
N LYS A 55 6.85 5.03 3.51
CA LYS A 55 8.26 4.62 3.39
C LYS A 55 9.02 5.56 2.46
N THR A 56 10.21 5.98 2.88
CA THR A 56 11.09 6.82 2.06
C THR A 56 12.36 6.05 1.70
N SER A 57 12.80 6.18 0.47
CA SER A 57 14.02 5.58 -0.10
C SER A 57 14.73 6.64 -0.94
N LYS A 58 16.03 6.45 -1.25
CA LYS A 58 16.92 7.49 -1.83
C LYS A 58 16.25 8.47 -2.81
N ASN A 59 15.51 7.97 -3.81
CA ASN A 59 14.82 8.80 -4.81
C ASN A 59 13.32 8.45 -4.95
N ARG A 60 12.74 7.76 -3.96
CA ARG A 60 11.35 7.29 -4.04
C ARG A 60 10.67 7.38 -2.69
N VAL A 61 9.45 7.87 -2.67
CA VAL A 61 8.57 7.81 -1.52
C VAL A 61 7.40 6.89 -1.85
N LEU A 62 7.04 6.07 -0.89
CA LEU A 62 5.83 5.27 -0.91
C LEU A 62 4.76 6.05 -0.17
N VAL A 63 3.69 6.38 -0.87
CA VAL A 63 2.59 7.19 -0.38
C VAL A 63 1.36 6.31 -0.25
N TYR A 64 0.67 6.42 0.88
CA TYR A 64 -0.59 5.76 1.14
C TYR A 64 -1.70 6.81 1.21
N VAL A 65 -2.74 6.61 0.40
CA VAL A 65 -3.94 7.44 0.33
C VAL A 65 -5.11 6.59 0.79
N TYR A 66 -5.87 7.03 1.79
CA TYR A 66 -6.94 6.22 2.36
C TYR A 66 -8.08 7.05 2.93
N ARG A 67 -9.24 6.42 3.11
CA ARG A 67 -10.38 6.99 3.84
C ARG A 67 -10.46 6.34 5.21
N PRO A 68 -10.24 7.09 6.31
CA PRO A 68 -10.29 6.55 7.67
C PRO A 68 -11.59 5.78 7.96
N ASP A 69 -12.74 6.34 7.58
CA ASP A 69 -14.06 5.75 7.84
C ASP A 69 -14.25 4.38 7.15
N PHE A 70 -13.63 4.18 5.99
CA PHE A 70 -13.74 2.93 5.24
C PHE A 70 -12.75 1.92 5.79
N LEU A 71 -11.52 2.37 6.08
CA LEU A 71 -10.49 1.55 6.66
C LEU A 71 -10.93 0.96 8.00
N GLU A 72 -11.54 1.77 8.87
CA GLU A 72 -12.05 1.31 10.16
C GLU A 72 -13.14 0.23 10.00
N ARG A 73 -14.02 0.37 9.01
CA ARG A 73 -15.06 -0.63 8.72
C ARG A 73 -14.47 -1.93 8.19
N ASP A 74 -13.53 -1.84 7.27
CA ASP A 74 -12.90 -3.01 6.63
C ASP A 74 -12.05 -3.80 7.62
N LEU A 75 -11.35 -3.13 8.54
CA LEU A 75 -10.50 -3.79 9.54
C LEU A 75 -11.28 -4.38 10.73
N LYS A 76 -12.50 -3.92 11.00
CA LYS A 76 -13.36 -4.47 12.07
C LYS A 76 -13.98 -5.83 11.73
N VAL A 77 -13.85 -6.28 10.49
CA VAL A 77 -14.35 -7.59 10.05
C VAL A 77 -13.56 -8.71 10.75
N PRO A 78 -14.22 -9.72 11.35
CA PRO A 78 -13.55 -10.79 12.10
C PRO A 78 -12.45 -11.51 11.30
N GLU A 79 -12.66 -11.73 10.01
CA GLU A 79 -11.70 -12.35 9.10
C GLU A 79 -10.46 -11.49 8.88
N ALA A 80 -10.62 -10.16 8.79
CA ALA A 80 -9.50 -9.23 8.68
C ALA A 80 -8.66 -9.26 9.97
N LEU A 81 -9.32 -9.21 11.14
CA LEU A 81 -8.66 -9.31 12.44
C LEU A 81 -7.90 -10.63 12.63
N ALA A 82 -8.44 -11.74 12.13
CA ALA A 82 -7.76 -13.02 12.15
C ALA A 82 -6.43 -12.97 11.36
N ILE A 83 -6.46 -12.41 10.14
CA ILE A 83 -5.26 -12.27 9.30
C ILE A 83 -4.23 -11.35 9.98
N LEU A 84 -4.66 -10.22 10.54
CA LEU A 84 -3.77 -9.30 11.26
C LEU A 84 -3.12 -9.97 12.46
N ARG A 85 -3.89 -10.72 13.25
CA ARG A 85 -3.36 -11.48 14.40
C ARG A 85 -2.33 -12.52 13.96
N ASP A 86 -2.59 -13.25 12.89
CA ASP A 86 -1.66 -14.24 12.32
C ASP A 86 -0.36 -13.58 11.84
N LYS A 87 -0.42 -12.32 11.40
CA LYS A 87 0.73 -11.51 10.99
C LYS A 87 1.41 -10.77 12.16
N GLY A 88 0.99 -11.01 13.40
CA GLY A 88 1.65 -10.49 14.60
C GLY A 88 1.15 -9.11 15.05
N TYR A 89 0.03 -8.63 14.51
CA TYR A 89 -0.56 -7.36 14.96
C TYR A 89 -1.20 -7.53 16.33
N VAL A 90 -0.95 -6.54 17.20
CA VAL A 90 -1.71 -6.34 18.41
C VAL A 90 -3.11 -5.86 18.01
N CYS A 91 -4.12 -6.64 18.38
CA CYS A 91 -5.52 -6.38 18.07
C CYS A 91 -6.28 -6.03 19.35
N GLY A 92 -7.15 -5.02 19.28
CA GLY A 92 -7.93 -4.50 20.40
C GLY A 92 -8.57 -3.17 20.05
N GLU A 93 -9.45 -2.65 20.92
CA GLU A 93 -10.20 -1.42 20.66
C GLU A 93 -9.30 -0.19 20.47
N ASP A 94 -8.18 -0.12 21.19
CA ASP A 94 -7.20 0.97 21.11
C ASP A 94 -6.02 0.69 20.16
N SER A 95 -6.11 -0.38 19.35
CA SER A 95 -5.00 -0.77 18.47
C SER A 95 -4.90 0.14 17.26
N ASP A 96 -3.79 0.87 17.14
CA ASP A 96 -3.48 1.58 15.91
C ASP A 96 -2.88 0.60 14.88
N TYR A 97 -3.76 0.04 14.06
CA TYR A 97 -3.39 -0.88 12.98
C TYR A 97 -2.55 -0.20 11.90
N LEU A 98 -2.75 1.11 11.67
CA LEU A 98 -2.04 1.85 10.65
C LEU A 98 -0.58 2.08 11.07
N ASP A 99 -0.34 2.46 12.32
CA ASP A 99 1.00 2.61 12.86
C ASP A 99 1.78 1.28 12.91
N GLN A 100 1.09 0.17 13.18
CA GLN A 100 1.68 -1.17 13.10
C GLN A 100 2.08 -1.52 11.65
N LEU A 101 1.20 -1.25 10.68
CA LEU A 101 1.49 -1.46 9.27
C LEU A 101 2.67 -0.61 8.80
N ILE A 102 2.73 0.67 9.17
CA ILE A 102 3.83 1.57 8.81
C ILE A 102 5.15 1.02 9.36
N ARG A 103 5.15 0.50 10.60
CA ARG A 103 6.32 -0.16 11.18
C ARG A 103 6.73 -1.39 10.37
N HIS A 104 5.80 -2.27 10.00
CA HIS A 104 6.09 -3.43 9.15
C HIS A 104 6.69 -3.00 7.79
N LEU A 105 6.08 -2.00 7.14
CA LEU A 105 6.58 -1.45 5.87
C LEU A 105 8.01 -0.90 5.97
N GLN A 106 8.38 -0.32 7.11
CA GLN A 106 9.69 0.29 7.33
C GLN A 106 10.76 -0.71 7.80
N CYS A 107 10.41 -1.61 8.71
CA CYS A 107 11.34 -2.51 9.40
C CYS A 107 11.49 -3.87 8.73
N ASP A 108 10.45 -4.37 8.05
CA ASP A 108 10.48 -5.72 7.51
C ASP A 108 11.31 -5.81 6.23
N LYS A 109 11.98 -6.97 6.07
CA LYS A 109 12.76 -7.27 4.87
C LYS A 109 11.86 -7.51 3.66
N THR A 110 10.65 -8.03 3.89
CA THR A 110 9.66 -8.36 2.87
C THR A 110 8.49 -7.39 2.95
N PHE A 111 7.86 -7.12 1.82
CA PHE A 111 6.68 -6.24 1.79
C PHE A 111 5.50 -6.95 2.48
N PRO A 112 4.82 -6.31 3.46
CA PRO A 112 3.70 -6.93 4.16
C PRO A 112 2.57 -7.24 3.17
N HIS A 113 2.18 -8.50 3.09
CA HIS A 113 1.13 -8.95 2.17
C HIS A 113 -0.28 -8.59 2.69
N GLU A 114 -0.42 -8.42 4.01
CA GLU A 114 -1.65 -7.97 4.68
C GLU A 114 -2.06 -6.54 4.32
N ILE A 115 -1.17 -5.77 3.67
CA ILE A 115 -1.48 -4.46 3.10
C ILE A 115 -2.73 -4.47 2.24
N GLY A 116 -3.08 -5.61 1.63
CA GLY A 116 -4.32 -5.78 0.87
C GLY A 116 -5.57 -5.42 1.66
N LEU A 117 -5.61 -5.71 2.97
CA LEU A 117 -6.74 -5.33 3.83
C LEU A 117 -6.88 -3.80 3.92
N PHE A 118 -5.74 -3.11 4.04
CA PHE A 118 -5.67 -1.65 4.09
C PHE A 118 -5.99 -0.98 2.74
N LEU A 119 -5.99 -1.75 1.65
CA LEU A 119 -6.41 -1.29 0.33
C LEU A 119 -7.91 -1.53 0.07
N GLY A 120 -8.60 -2.23 0.98
CA GLY A 120 -10.01 -2.59 0.84
C GLY A 120 -10.24 -3.88 0.04
N TYR A 121 -9.23 -4.75 -0.11
CA TYR A 121 -9.46 -6.08 -0.67
C TYR A 121 -10.15 -6.97 0.37
N PRO A 122 -11.06 -7.85 -0.06
CA PRO A 122 -11.75 -8.73 0.86
C PRO A 122 -10.75 -9.68 1.55
N PRO A 123 -10.96 -10.03 2.84
CA PRO A 123 -10.05 -10.88 3.60
C PRO A 123 -9.76 -12.24 2.93
N SER A 124 -10.73 -12.79 2.21
CA SER A 124 -10.58 -14.03 1.43
C SER A 124 -9.47 -13.93 0.38
N ASP A 125 -9.43 -12.81 -0.35
CA ASP A 125 -8.46 -12.60 -1.44
C ASP A 125 -7.07 -12.37 -0.87
N VAL A 126 -6.99 -11.61 0.23
CA VAL A 126 -5.72 -11.35 0.92
C VAL A 126 -5.15 -12.65 1.49
N ARG A 127 -5.99 -13.47 2.13
CA ARG A 127 -5.58 -14.78 2.65
C ARG A 127 -5.14 -15.71 1.52
N GLY A 128 -5.87 -15.73 0.40
CA GLY A 128 -5.49 -16.48 -0.80
C GLY A 128 -4.13 -16.04 -1.33
N PHE A 129 -3.89 -14.73 -1.45
CA PHE A 129 -2.61 -14.20 -1.90
C PHE A 129 -1.46 -14.54 -0.96
N ILE A 130 -1.67 -14.46 0.36
CA ILE A 130 -0.68 -14.87 1.38
C ILE A 130 -0.34 -16.35 1.20
N SER A 131 -1.34 -17.23 1.10
CA SER A 131 -1.12 -18.67 0.93
C SER A 131 -0.41 -19.04 -0.39
N VAL A 132 -0.69 -18.30 -1.46
CA VAL A 132 -0.07 -18.50 -2.78
C VAL A 132 1.36 -17.97 -2.83
N GLY A 133 1.63 -16.84 -2.17
CA GLY A 133 2.98 -16.29 -2.04
C GLY A 133 3.90 -17.15 -1.18
N GLU A 134 3.33 -17.97 -0.29
CA GLU A 134 4.02 -18.99 0.51
C GLU A 134 4.21 -20.32 -0.24
N ASP A 135 3.59 -20.49 -1.43
CA ASP A 135 3.78 -21.68 -2.28
C ASP A 135 5.06 -21.54 -3.16
N PRO A 136 6.09 -22.37 -2.94
CA PRO A 136 7.33 -22.33 -3.72
C PRO A 136 7.12 -22.57 -5.22
N PHE A 137 6.06 -23.28 -5.63
CA PHE A 137 5.81 -23.65 -7.03
C PHE A 137 5.28 -22.47 -7.88
N LEU A 138 4.59 -21.49 -7.29
CA LEU A 138 4.00 -20.37 -8.02
C LEU A 138 4.97 -19.17 -8.19
N LEU A 139 5.95 -19.02 -7.29
CA LEU A 139 7.06 -18.07 -7.43
C LEU A 139 7.88 -18.31 -8.71
N ALA A 140 7.96 -19.57 -9.18
CA ALA A 140 8.63 -19.92 -10.42
C ALA A 140 7.87 -19.46 -11.69
N LYS A 141 6.55 -19.27 -11.62
CA LYS A 141 5.73 -18.82 -12.76
C LYS A 141 5.73 -17.30 -12.92
N CYS A 142 5.79 -16.52 -11.84
CA CYS A 142 5.82 -15.05 -11.93
C CYS A 142 7.16 -14.50 -12.43
N ARG A 143 8.27 -15.25 -12.30
CA ARG A 143 9.61 -14.83 -12.77
C ARG A 143 9.86 -14.97 -14.27
N LYS A 144 8.93 -15.59 -15.04
CA LYS A 144 9.11 -15.83 -16.49
C LYS A 144 8.43 -14.82 -17.42
N ARG A 145 8.05 -13.62 -16.95
CA ARG A 145 7.55 -12.53 -17.81
C ARG A 145 8.39 -11.25 -17.77
N SER A 146 9.72 -11.41 -17.76
CA SER A 146 10.63 -10.31 -18.08
C SER A 146 11.91 -10.86 -18.75
N SER A 147 11.81 -11.03 -20.08
CA SER A 147 12.84 -10.98 -21.15
C SER A 147 14.15 -11.77 -21.02
N PRO A 148 14.70 -12.25 -22.15
CA PRO A 148 15.75 -11.43 -22.77
C PRO A 148 15.58 -11.28 -24.29
N THR A 149 15.55 -10.03 -24.74
CA THR A 149 15.95 -9.67 -26.10
C THR A 149 17.48 -9.58 -26.10
N GLU A 150 18.15 -10.66 -26.48
CA GLU A 150 19.55 -10.62 -26.91
C GLU A 150 19.71 -11.57 -28.08
N ILE A 151 19.71 -11.01 -29.30
CA ILE A 151 20.49 -11.55 -30.42
C ILE A 151 21.09 -10.36 -31.18
N ASN A 152 22.26 -9.94 -30.72
CA ASN A 152 23.35 -9.40 -31.54
C ASN A 152 24.51 -10.38 -31.24
N ALA A 153 25.03 -11.16 -32.18
CA ALA A 153 25.98 -10.80 -33.23
C ALA A 153 26.43 -12.13 -33.90
N PRO A 154 27.28 -12.17 -34.93
CA PRO A 154 27.86 -11.08 -35.74
C PRO A 154 27.33 -11.02 -37.19
#